data_AF-A0A7Y9PEE6-F1
#
_entry.id   AF-A0A7Y9PEE6-F1
#
_cell.length_a   1.000
_cell.length_b   1.000
_cell.length_c   1.000
_cell.angle_alpha   90.00
_cell.angle_beta   90.00
_cell.angle_gamma   90.00
#
_symmetry.space_group_name_H-M   'P 1'
#
loop_
_entity.id
_entity.type
_entity.pdbx_description
1 polymer ?
#
loop_
_entity_poly.entity_id
_entity_poly.type
_entity_poly.pdbx_seq_one_letter_code
_entity_poly.pdbx_strand_id
1 'polypeptide(L)' 'MEPSSTHRRFAGIVARRVTLNAGESRTVILPLDTNELGFWSPQTHRWSIEPGAFDLWTGQDSNASDHLAFTVTQ' A
#
# COMPACT_ATOMS: atom_id res chain seq x y z
N MET A 1 -8.51 -10.03 -28.59
CA MET A 1 -8.80 -8.84 -27.77
C MET A 1 -8.32 -9.19 -26.38
N GLU A 2 -7.06 -8.89 -26.06
CA GLU A 2 -6.54 -9.16 -24.71
C GLU A 2 -7.29 -8.27 -23.72
N PRO A 3 -7.69 -8.80 -22.55
CA PRO A 3 -8.19 -7.95 -21.49
C PRO A 3 -7.07 -6.98 -21.10
N SER A 4 -7.38 -5.69 -21.11
CA SER A 4 -6.48 -4.65 -20.59
C SER A 4 -5.99 -5.08 -19.22
N SER A 5 -4.70 -5.41 -19.10
CA SER A 5 -4.07 -5.73 -17.83
C SER A 5 -4.20 -4.50 -16.94
N THR A 6 -5.16 -4.50 -16.03
CA THR A 6 -5.21 -3.55 -14.91
C THR A 6 -3.86 -3.63 -14.23
N HIS A 7 -3.02 -2.61 -14.42
CA HIS A 7 -1.70 -2.55 -13.80
C HIS A 7 -1.91 -2.34 -12.31
N ARG A 8 -2.02 -3.44 -11.56
CA ARG A 8 -2.04 -3.41 -10.09
C ARG A 8 -0.65 -2.98 -9.65
N ARG A 9 -0.56 -1.77 -9.10
CA ARG A 9 0.71 -1.20 -8.64
C ARG A 9 0.94 -1.63 -7.20
N PHE A 10 2.13 -2.16 -6.95
CA PHE A 10 2.61 -2.40 -5.61
C PHE A 10 3.22 -1.10 -5.07
N ALA A 11 2.75 -0.67 -3.90
CA ALA A 11 3.12 0.60 -3.29
C ALA A 11 3.62 0.34 -1.86
N GLY A 12 4.91 0.03 -1.73
CA GLY A 12 5.62 -0.10 -0.46
C GLY A 12 5.15 -1.23 0.47
N ILE A 13 5.87 -1.40 1.59
CA ILE A 13 5.46 -2.23 2.72
C ILE A 13 5.70 -1.40 3.98
N VAL A 14 4.68 -1.29 4.82
CA VAL A 14 4.79 -0.72 6.16
C VAL A 14 4.50 -1.81 7.18
N ALA A 15 5.39 -2.01 8.15
CA ALA A 15 5.24 -3.02 9.19
C ALA A 15 5.47 -2.43 10.59
N ARG A 16 4.72 -2.92 11.57
CA ARG A 16 4.92 -2.58 12.99
C ARG A 16 4.82 -3.80 13.87
N ARG A 17 5.85 -4.01 14.70
CA ARG A 17 5.83 -5.05 15.74
C ARG A 17 4.92 -4.61 16.89
N VAL A 18 4.02 -5.50 17.31
CA VAL A 18 3.10 -5.26 18.42
C VAL A 18 3.16 -6.46 19.38
N THR A 19 3.44 -6.20 20.65
CA THR A 19 3.35 -7.21 21.72
C THR A 19 1.98 -7.09 22.38
N LEU A 20 1.26 -8.20 22.52
CA LEU A 20 -0.07 -8.27 23.14
C LEU A 20 -0.04 -9.24 24.32
N ASN A 21 -0.76 -8.91 25.38
CA ASN A 21 -1.12 -9.87 26.42
C ASN A 21 -2.26 -10.78 25.95
N ALA A 22 -2.51 -11.88 26.68
CA ALA A 22 -3.64 -12.76 26.39
C ALA A 22 -4.97 -11.97 26.48
N GLY A 23 -5.76 -12.04 25.41
CA GLY A 23 -7.04 -11.31 25.30
C GLY A 23 -6.92 -9.82 24.97
N GLU A 24 -5.70 -9.28 24.85
CA GLU A 24 -5.49 -7.89 24.49
C GLU A 24 -5.73 -7.66 22.99
N SER A 25 -6.41 -6.57 22.65
CA SER A 25 -6.57 -6.09 21.28
C SER A 25 -5.99 -4.69 21.15
N ARG A 26 -5.29 -4.43 20.05
CA ARG A 26 -4.74 -3.10 19.74
C ARG A 26 -5.07 -2.71 18.31
N THR A 27 -5.46 -1.45 18.15
CA THR A 27 -5.55 -0.81 16.83
C THR A 27 -4.17 -0.27 16.44
N VAL A 28 -3.70 -0.63 15.24
CA VAL A 28 -2.42 -0.17 14.70
C VAL A 28 -2.69 0.87 13.61
N ILE A 29 -2.21 2.10 13.81
CA ILE A 29 -2.35 3.18 12.83
C ILE A 29 -1.05 3.28 12.03
N LEU A 30 -1.06 2.89 10.76
CA LEU A 30 0.08 3.04 9.87
C LEU A 30 -0.16 4.28 8.98
N PRO A 31 0.72 5.30 9.02
CA PRO A 31 0.61 6.40 8.07
C PRO A 31 0.90 5.87 6.67
N LEU A 32 0.14 6.36 5.70
CA LEU A 32 0.35 6.11 4.28
C LEU A 32 0.62 7.47 3.65
N ASP A 33 1.87 7.73 3.29
CA ASP A 33 2.28 9.00 2.71
C ASP A 33 2.86 8.82 1.31
N THR A 34 3.37 9.92 0.77
CA THR A 34 3.90 9.96 -0.58
C THR A 34 5.10 9.05 -0.82
N ASN A 35 5.83 8.69 0.23
CA ASN A 35 6.99 7.80 0.15
C ASN A 35 6.56 6.34 -0.06
N GLU A 36 5.40 5.93 0.46
CA GLU A 36 4.88 4.57 0.28
C GLU A 36 4.18 4.42 -1.07
N LEU A 37 3.49 5.46 -1.54
CA LEU A 37 2.71 5.44 -2.79
C LEU A 37 3.48 5.90 -4.01
N GLY A 38 4.58 6.60 -3.80
CA GLY A 38 5.37 7.24 -4.85
C GLY A 38 6.39 6.32 -5.49
N PHE A 39 6.86 6.76 -6.65
CA PHE A 39 7.98 6.17 -7.35
C PHE A 39 8.98 7.25 -7.72
N TRP A 40 10.25 6.86 -7.87
CA TRP A 40 11.25 7.71 -8.46
C TRP A 40 11.02 7.80 -9.97
N SER A 41 10.76 9.01 -10.49
CA SER A 41 10.67 9.26 -11.92
C SER A 41 12.06 9.56 -12.50
N PRO A 42 12.60 8.70 -13.39
CA PRO A 42 13.87 8.96 -14.06
C PRO A 42 13.77 10.08 -15.11
N GLN A 43 12.55 10.48 -15.50
CA GLN A 43 12.36 11.56 -16.48
C GLN A 43 12.44 12.94 -15.81
N THR A 44 11.84 13.07 -14.63
CA THR A 44 11.79 14.36 -13.90
C THR A 44 12.86 14.46 -12.81
N HIS A 45 13.55 13.36 -12.52
CA HIS A 45 14.50 13.22 -11.41
C HIS A 45 13.88 13.61 -10.06
N ARG A 46 12.64 13.18 -9.83
CA ARG A 46 11.86 13.50 -8.62
C ARG A 46 11.02 12.31 -8.19
N TRP A 47 10.71 12.25 -6.90
CA TRP A 47 9.63 11.42 -6.39
C TRP A 47 8.29 11.94 -6.94
N SER A 48 7.43 11.04 -7.36
CA SER A 48 6.13 11.37 -7.96
C SER A 48 5.10 10.30 -7.61
N ILE A 49 3.83 10.70 -7.55
CA ILE A 49 2.69 9.81 -7.38
C ILE A 49 1.75 10.03 -8.55
N GLU A 50 1.25 8.93 -9.08
CA GLU A 50 0.19 8.96 -10.08
C GLU A 50 -1.17 8.83 -9.40
N PRO A 51 -2.15 9.69 -9.74
CA PRO A 51 -3.54 9.47 -9.39
C PRO A 51 -4.02 8.13 -9.95
N GLY A 52 -4.86 7.43 -9.20
CA GLY A 52 -5.36 6.13 -9.64
C GLY A 52 -5.70 5.20 -8.50
N ALA A 53 -6.05 3.96 -8.87
CA ALA A 53 -6.41 2.91 -7.93
C ALA A 53 -5.17 2.22 -7.36
N PHE A 54 -5.19 1.99 -6.04
CA PHE A 54 -4.20 1.26 -5.28
C PHE A 54 -4.89 0.16 -4.47
N ASP A 55 -4.25 -1.01 -4.39
CA ASP A 55 -4.67 -2.13 -3.53
C ASP A 55 -3.81 -2.13 -2.25
N LEU A 56 -4.45 -1.92 -1.09
CA LEU A 56 -3.81 -2.03 0.22
C LEU A 56 -4.07 -3.42 0.80
N TRP A 57 -3.00 -4.19 1.01
CA TRP A 57 -3.04 -5.51 1.62
C TRP A 57 -2.68 -5.45 3.09
N THR A 58 -3.33 -6.26 3.93
CA THR A 58 -3.07 -6.30 5.36
C THR A 58 -2.97 -7.74 5.86
N GLY A 59 -1.97 -8.02 6.70
CA GLY A 59 -1.83 -9.32 7.33
C GLY A 59 -0.53 -9.45 8.12
N GLN A 60 -0.25 -10.66 8.57
CA GLN A 60 0.94 -10.99 9.36
C GLN A 60 2.15 -11.36 8.48
N ASP A 61 1.92 -11.66 7.20
CA ASP A 61 2.93 -12.04 6.22
C ASP A 61 2.50 -11.65 4.79
N SER A 62 3.37 -11.92 3.80
CA SER A 62 3.16 -11.52 2.40
C SER A 62 2.18 -12.40 1.61
N ASN A 63 1.67 -13.49 2.19
CA ASN A 63 0.63 -14.34 1.60
C ASN A 63 -0.78 -13.97 2.07
N ALA A 64 -0.93 -12.90 2.85
CA ALA A 64 -2.22 -12.43 3.33
C ALA A 64 -3.20 -12.15 2.18
N SER A 65 -4.47 -12.49 2.41
CA SER A 65 -5.55 -12.32 1.41
C SER A 65 -6.35 -11.05 1.60
N ASP A 66 -6.36 -10.49 2.81
CA ASP A 66 -7.19 -9.34 3.16
C ASP A 66 -6.64 -8.09 2.49
N HIS A 67 -7.48 -7.42 1.71
CA HIS A 67 -7.13 -6.21 1.00
C HIS A 67 -8.34 -5.29 0.82
N LEU A 68 -8.04 -4.02 0.57
CA LEU A 68 -9.01 -3.01 0.19
C LEU A 68 -8.44 -2.15 -0.95
N ALA A 69 -9.29 -1.75 -1.89
CA ALA A 69 -8.93 -0.82 -2.94
C ALA A 69 -9.26 0.61 -2.52
N PHE A 70 -8.39 1.57 -2.82
CA PHE A 70 -8.65 2.99 -2.67
C PHE A 70 -8.14 3.77 -3.88
N THR A 71 -8.58 5.03 -4.03
CA THR A 71 -8.18 5.89 -5.15
C THR A 71 -7.47 7.13 -4.63
N VAL A 72 -6.31 7.41 -5.20
CA VAL A 72 -5.60 8.68 -5.02
C VAL A 72 -6.11 9.69 -6.05
N THR A 73 -6.58 10.83 -5.58
CA THR A 73 -6.99 11.98 -6.41
C THR A 73 -5.95 13.11 -6.30
N GLN A 74 -5.94 14.02 -7.28
CA GLN A 74 -5.11 15.24 -7.24
C GLN A 74 -5.77 16.36 -6.43
#